data_AF-A0A1I0CC82-F1
#
_entry.id   AF-A0A1I0CC82-F1
#
_cell.length_a   1.000
_cell.length_b   1.000
_cell.length_c   1.000
_cell.angle_alpha   90.00
_cell.angle_beta   90.00
_cell.angle_gamma   90.00
#
_symmetry.space_group_name_H-M   'P 1'
#
loop_
_entity.id
_entity.type
_entity.pdbx_description
1 polymer ?
#
loop_
_entity_poly.entity_id
_entity_poly.type
_entity_poly.pdbx_seq_one_letter_code
_entity_poly.pdbx_strand_id
1 'polypeptide(L)'
;MDEHMKRRLDKQRKLFSQLGITLDALTIHEKEFSMKLRGYDAEEVDTFLDNVIKDYERFYATIADLMDKWQEQQEELQAAKAEMKTAAAPTFTIRGIDPNLVEEVIGKLESNIRELKEKLPKNEGYL
;
A
#
# COMPACT_ATOMS: atom_id res chain seq x y z
N MET A 1 5.89 -6.61 -33.11
CA MET A 1 5.47 -6.17 -31.77
C MET A 1 6.28 -6.92 -30.75
N ASP A 2 7.28 -6.28 -30.14
CA ASP A 2 8.18 -6.92 -29.18
C ASP A 2 7.46 -7.25 -27.87
N GLU A 3 7.88 -8.32 -27.21
CA GLU A 3 7.27 -8.81 -25.97
C GLU A 3 7.27 -7.74 -24.86
N HIS A 4 8.29 -6.89 -24.84
CA HIS A 4 8.41 -5.77 -23.93
C HIS A 4 7.33 -4.71 -24.15
N MET A 5 7.02 -4.39 -25.40
CA MET A 5 5.96 -3.44 -25.76
C MET A 5 4.58 -3.99 -25.35
N LYS A 6 4.37 -5.31 -25.52
CA LYS A 6 3.15 -5.98 -25.09
C LYS A 6 2.96 -5.92 -23.57
N ARG A 7 4.00 -6.19 -22.79
CA ARG A 7 3.96 -6.09 -21.31
C ARG A 7 3.67 -4.67 -20.83
N ARG A 8 4.20 -3.64 -21.50
CA ARG A 8 3.91 -2.23 -21.17
C ARG A 8 2.44 -1.90 -21.44
N LEU A 9 1.90 -2.36 -22.56
CA LEU A 9 0.49 -2.17 -22.91
C LEU A 9 -0.44 -2.88 -21.93
N ASP A 10 -0.13 -4.11 -21.54
CA ASP A 10 -0.93 -4.85 -20.56
C ASP A 10 -0.92 -4.18 -19.17
N LYS A 11 0.24 -3.67 -18.75
CA LYS A 11 0.33 -2.83 -17.54
C LYS A 11 -0.53 -1.58 -17.67
N GLN A 12 -0.44 -0.87 -18.79
CA GLN A 12 -1.25 0.33 -19.05
C GLN A 12 -2.74 0.05 -18.95
N ARG A 13 -3.22 -1.01 -19.62
CA ARG A 13 -4.64 -1.39 -19.58
C ARG A 13 -5.10 -1.78 -18.18
N LYS A 14 -4.27 -2.51 -17.44
CA LYS A 14 -4.57 -2.89 -16.05
C LYS A 14 -4.65 -1.66 -15.12
N LEU A 15 -3.73 -0.71 -15.27
CA LEU A 15 -3.74 0.54 -14.51
C LEU A 15 -4.99 1.36 -14.81
N PHE A 16 -5.36 1.50 -16.08
CA PHE A 16 -6.54 2.26 -16.49
C PHE A 16 -7.82 1.63 -15.94
N SER A 17 -7.94 0.30 -16.00
CA SER A 17 -9.07 -0.41 -15.40
C SER A 17 -9.16 -0.20 -13.89
N GLN A 18 -8.03 -0.15 -13.18
CA GLN A 18 -8.02 0.04 -11.72
C GLN A 18 -8.39 1.48 -11.33
N LEU A 19 -8.03 2.46 -12.16
CA LEU A 19 -8.35 3.88 -11.98
C LEU A 19 -9.74 4.27 -12.51
N GLY A 20 -10.47 3.33 -13.12
CA GLY A 20 -11.77 3.60 -13.73
C GLY A 20 -11.70 4.41 -15.03
N ILE A 21 -10.54 4.46 -15.67
CA ILE A 21 -10.33 5.15 -16.95
C ILE A 21 -10.77 4.21 -18.08
N THR A 22 -11.68 4.68 -18.92
CA THR A 22 -12.33 3.87 -19.96
C THR A 22 -11.78 4.08 -21.37
N LEU A 23 -11.01 5.15 -21.59
CA LEU A 23 -10.44 5.52 -22.89
C LEU A 23 -8.92 5.46 -22.85
N ASP A 24 -8.33 4.94 -23.93
CA ASP A 24 -6.89 4.92 -24.21
C ASP A 24 -6.62 5.72 -25.49
N ALA A 25 -5.41 6.28 -25.61
CA ALA A 25 -4.92 6.95 -26.82
C ALA A 25 -5.20 6.13 -28.08
N LEU A 26 -4.94 4.82 -28.05
CA LEU A 26 -5.22 3.91 -29.16
C LEU A 26 -6.73 3.82 -29.46
N THR A 27 -7.57 3.69 -28.43
CA THR A 27 -9.03 3.61 -28.59
C THR A 27 -9.62 4.90 -29.15
N ILE A 28 -9.04 6.05 -28.79
CA ILE A 28 -9.46 7.36 -29.33
C ILE A 28 -9.02 7.48 -30.79
N HIS A 29 -7.83 7.03 -31.14
CA HIS A 29 -7.32 7.05 -32.51
C HIS A 29 -8.11 6.13 -33.46
N GLU A 30 -8.48 4.94 -33.01
CA GLU A 30 -9.26 3.97 -33.79
C GLU A 30 -10.78 4.29 -33.82
N LYS A 31 -11.21 5.39 -33.18
CA LYS A 31 -12.62 5.71 -33.04
C LYS A 31 -13.20 6.29 -34.34
N GLU A 32 -14.03 5.52 -35.00
CA GLU A 32 -14.84 6.02 -36.12
C GLU A 32 -16.19 6.58 -35.65
N PHE A 33 -16.56 7.75 -36.18
CA PHE A 33 -17.85 8.41 -35.95
C PHE A 33 -18.75 8.27 -37.18
N SER A 34 -20.05 8.01 -36.95
CA SER A 34 -21.03 8.01 -38.03
C SER A 34 -21.39 9.43 -38.46
N MET A 35 -21.34 9.69 -39.76
CA MET A 35 -21.78 10.98 -40.32
C MET A 35 -23.31 11.09 -40.29
N LYS A 36 -23.82 12.24 -39.83
CA LYS A 36 -25.25 12.60 -39.85
C LYS A 36 -25.43 13.91 -40.61
N LEU A 37 -26.63 14.13 -41.17
CA LEU A 37 -26.97 15.29 -42.01
C LEU A 37 -26.70 16.65 -41.35
N ARG A 38 -26.62 16.67 -40.01
CA ARG A 38 -26.14 17.80 -39.22
C ARG A 38 -25.18 17.24 -38.18
N GLY A 39 -23.90 17.54 -38.33
CA GLY A 39 -22.82 17.03 -37.48
C GLY A 39 -21.68 18.03 -37.39
N TYR A 40 -20.70 17.71 -36.56
CA TYR A 40 -19.44 18.43 -36.50
C TYR A 40 -18.60 18.16 -37.75
N ASP A 41 -17.72 19.10 -38.08
CA ASP A 41 -16.75 18.92 -39.15
C ASP A 41 -15.75 17.83 -38.76
N ALA A 42 -15.48 16.90 -39.68
CA ALA A 42 -14.58 15.79 -39.41
C ALA A 42 -13.15 16.25 -39.15
N GLU A 43 -12.66 17.26 -39.88
CA GLU A 43 -11.28 17.76 -39.71
C GLU A 43 -11.12 18.50 -38.37
N GLU A 44 -12.15 19.23 -37.94
CA GLU A 44 -12.15 19.90 -36.63
C GLU A 44 -12.17 18.89 -35.49
N VAL A 45 -12.98 17.83 -35.62
CA VAL A 45 -13.03 16.74 -34.64
C VAL A 45 -11.70 15.99 -34.60
N ASP A 46 -11.12 15.63 -35.74
CA ASP A 46 -9.83 14.92 -35.80
C ASP A 46 -8.71 15.76 -35.17
N THR A 47 -8.63 17.06 -35.51
CA THR A 47 -7.64 17.97 -34.91
C THR A 47 -7.80 18.07 -33.39
N PHE A 48 -9.04 18.08 -32.90
CA PHE A 48 -9.31 18.06 -31.47
C PHE A 48 -8.89 16.72 -30.84
N LEU A 49 -9.24 15.59 -31.46
CA LEU A 49 -8.89 14.26 -30.98
C LEU A 49 -7.38 14.01 -30.97
N ASP A 50 -6.63 14.56 -31.91
CA ASP A 50 -5.16 14.52 -31.90
C ASP A 50 -4.57 15.18 -30.65
N ASN A 51 -5.15 16.29 -30.19
CA ASN A 51 -4.72 16.94 -28.95
C ASN A 51 -5.14 16.13 -27.71
N VAL A 52 -6.34 15.55 -27.73
CA VAL A 52 -6.80 14.66 -26.66
C VAL A 52 -5.89 13.42 -26.56
N ILE A 53 -5.49 12.82 -27.67
CA ILE A 53 -4.57 11.68 -27.71
C ILE A 53 -3.25 12.04 -27.03
N LYS A 54 -2.64 13.17 -27.39
CA LYS A 54 -1.39 13.66 -26.77
C LYS A 54 -1.52 13.84 -25.26
N ASP A 55 -2.65 14.38 -24.79
CA ASP A 55 -2.89 14.55 -23.37
C ASP A 55 -3.05 13.21 -22.65
N TYR A 56 -3.73 12.23 -23.26
CA TYR A 56 -3.85 10.88 -22.70
C TYR A 56 -2.50 10.16 -22.61
N GLU A 57 -1.61 10.33 -23.60
CA GLU A 57 -0.23 9.83 -23.51
C GLU A 57 0.55 10.50 -22.38
N ARG A 58 0.39 11.81 -22.21
CA ARG A 58 1.05 12.57 -21.14
C ARG A 58 0.51 12.19 -19.76
N PHE A 59 -0.79 11.96 -19.63
CA PHE A 59 -1.40 11.45 -18.39
C PHE A 59 -0.84 10.07 -18.06
N TYR A 60 -0.69 9.19 -19.04
CA TYR A 60 -0.08 7.87 -18.82
C TYR A 60 1.33 7.99 -18.26
N ALA A 61 2.19 8.80 -18.89
CA ALA A 61 3.55 9.01 -18.42
C ALA A 61 3.59 9.57 -16.99
N THR A 62 2.71 10.52 -16.68
CA THR A 62 2.63 11.16 -15.36
C THR A 62 2.14 10.18 -14.29
N ILE A 63 1.11 9.39 -14.59
CA ILE A 63 0.58 8.38 -13.66
C ILE A 63 1.63 7.30 -13.40
N ALA A 64 2.34 6.83 -14.42
CA ALA A 64 3.40 5.85 -14.26
C ALA A 64 4.52 6.39 -13.35
N ASP A 65 5.02 7.60 -13.60
CA ASP A 65 6.04 8.25 -12.76
C ASP A 65 5.57 8.45 -11.30
N LEU A 66 4.33 8.85 -11.10
CA LEU A 66 3.73 8.97 -9.75
C LEU A 66 3.64 7.62 -9.04
N MET A 67 3.27 6.56 -9.75
CA MET A 67 3.18 5.22 -9.17
C MET A 67 4.55 4.65 -8.83
N ASP A 68 5.55 4.86 -9.68
CA ASP A 68 6.92 4.45 -9.42
C ASP A 68 7.47 5.17 -8.17
N LYS A 69 7.25 6.49 -8.07
CA LYS A 69 7.60 7.28 -6.87
C LYS A 69 6.85 6.81 -5.62
N TRP A 70 5.57 6.48 -5.74
CA TRP A 70 4.78 5.99 -4.61
C TRP A 70 5.29 4.63 -4.13
N GLN A 71 5.67 3.75 -5.07
CA GLN A 71 6.26 2.45 -4.78
C GLN A 71 7.60 2.60 -4.06
N GLU A 72 8.49 3.46 -4.56
CA GLU A 72 9.79 3.78 -3.94
C GLU A 72 9.62 4.30 -2.51
N GLN A 73 8.71 5.27 -2.29
CA GLN A 73 8.41 5.79 -0.96
C GLN A 73 7.82 4.73 -0.02
N GLN A 74 6.96 3.83 -0.51
CA GLN A 74 6.44 2.72 0.29
C GLN A 74 7.57 1.77 0.70
N GLU A 75 8.52 1.48 -0.19
CA GLU A 75 9.67 0.63 0.11
C GLU A 75 10.58 1.28 1.15
N GLU A 76 10.88 2.57 1.03
CA GLU A 76 11.63 3.32 2.05
C GLU A 76 10.92 3.31 3.41
N LEU A 77 9.60 3.53 3.44
CA LEU A 77 8.82 3.48 4.67
C LEU A 77 8.79 2.09 5.29
N GLN A 78 8.75 1.02 4.48
CA GLN A 78 8.83 -0.35 4.96
C GLN A 78 10.22 -0.68 5.48
N ALA A 79 11.29 -0.24 4.82
CA ALA A 79 12.66 -0.39 5.28
C ALA A 79 12.88 0.34 6.61
N ALA A 80 12.47 1.61 6.71
CA ALA A 80 12.54 2.39 7.95
C ALA A 80 11.70 1.76 9.08
N LYS A 81 10.50 1.23 8.77
CA LYS A 81 9.70 0.48 9.75
C LYS A 81 10.37 -0.83 10.17
N ALA A 82 11.03 -1.53 9.26
CA ALA A 82 11.77 -2.75 9.58
C ALA A 82 12.97 -2.44 10.48
N GLU A 83 13.72 -1.38 10.17
CA GLU A 83 14.80 -0.86 11.01
C GLU A 83 14.30 -0.44 12.39
N MET A 84 13.16 0.27 12.45
CA MET A 84 12.50 0.62 13.70
C MET A 84 11.99 -0.62 14.44
N LYS A 85 11.54 -1.69 13.76
CA LYS A 85 11.09 -2.93 14.42
C LYS A 85 12.27 -3.74 14.95
N THR A 86 13.44 -3.66 14.31
CA THR A 86 14.70 -4.23 14.83
C THR A 86 15.36 -3.36 15.90
N ALA A 87 15.12 -2.05 15.90
CA ALA A 87 15.54 -1.12 16.95
C ALA A 87 14.49 -0.99 18.08
N ALA A 88 13.27 -1.50 17.89
CA ALA A 88 12.19 -1.52 18.87
C ALA A 88 12.25 -2.74 19.81
N ALA A 89 13.45 -3.18 20.16
CA ALA A 89 13.70 -3.55 21.54
C ALA A 89 14.56 -2.45 22.16
N PRO A 90 14.01 -1.24 22.45
CA PRO A 90 14.60 -0.49 23.52
C PRO A 90 14.15 -1.24 24.76
N THR A 91 15.03 -2.04 25.36
CA THR A 91 14.93 -2.20 26.80
C THR A 91 15.03 -0.77 27.36
N PHE A 92 13.88 -0.12 27.54
CA PHE A 92 13.81 1.11 28.29
C PHE A 92 14.17 0.68 29.70
N THR A 93 15.46 0.73 30.03
CA THR A 93 15.93 0.58 31.40
C THR A 93 15.45 1.81 32.15
N ILE A 94 14.22 1.80 32.65
CA ILE A 94 13.76 2.80 33.59
C ILE A 94 14.62 2.59 34.84
N ARG A 95 15.57 3.51 35.08
CA ARG A 95 16.53 3.46 36.21
C ARG A 95 17.49 2.25 36.19
N GLY A 96 17.94 1.81 35.01
CA GLY A 96 18.93 0.74 34.89
C GLY A 96 18.39 -0.68 35.12
N ILE A 97 17.06 -0.85 35.10
CA ILE A 97 16.41 -2.15 35.30
C ILE A 97 15.69 -2.53 34.00
N ASP A 98 16.05 -3.68 33.43
CA ASP A 98 15.42 -4.21 32.22
C ASP A 98 13.95 -4.60 32.49
N PRO A 99 12.97 -4.02 31.76
CA PRO A 99 11.55 -4.27 32.01
C PRO A 99 11.16 -5.73 31.78
N ASN A 100 11.82 -6.42 30.85
CA ASN A 100 11.60 -7.85 30.60
C ASN A 100 12.04 -8.73 31.79
N LEU A 101 13.09 -8.33 32.50
CA LEU A 101 13.56 -9.02 33.70
C LEU A 101 12.57 -8.83 34.86
N VAL A 102 11.97 -7.64 34.96
CA VAL A 102 10.95 -7.34 35.98
C VAL A 102 9.72 -8.21 35.77
N GLU A 103 9.22 -8.35 34.55
CA GLU A 103 8.10 -9.26 34.25
C GLU A 103 8.42 -10.72 34.58
N GLU A 104 9.63 -11.19 34.24
CA GLU A 104 10.04 -12.57 34.55
C GLU A 104 10.10 -12.83 36.07
N VAL A 105 10.68 -11.90 36.83
CA VAL A 105 10.79 -12.00 38.29
C VAL A 105 9.42 -11.92 38.95
N ILE A 106 8.55 -11.00 38.50
CA ILE A 106 7.17 -10.90 38.98
C ILE A 106 6.40 -12.19 38.69
N GLY A 107 6.48 -12.72 37.46
CA GLY A 107 5.80 -13.96 37.10
C GLY A 107 6.25 -15.16 37.94
N LYS A 108 7.56 -15.29 38.21
CA LYS A 108 8.09 -16.31 39.14
C LYS A 108 7.57 -16.10 40.56
N LEU A 109 7.52 -14.85 41.04
CA LEU A 109 7.04 -14.53 42.38
C LEU A 109 5.54 -14.85 42.52
N GLU A 110 4.73 -14.53 41.52
CA GLU A 110 3.30 -14.86 41.48
C GLU A 110 3.06 -16.37 41.48
N SER A 111 3.82 -17.14 40.69
CA SER A 111 3.73 -18.60 40.68
C SER A 111 4.06 -19.17 42.06
N ASN A 112 5.15 -18.70 42.67
CA ASN A 112 5.55 -19.14 44.01
C ASN A 112 4.50 -18.77 45.07
N ILE A 113 3.94 -17.55 45.02
CA ILE A 113 2.87 -17.12 45.92
C ILE A 113 1.62 -18.00 45.72
N ARG A 114 1.29 -18.35 44.47
CA ARG A 114 0.17 -19.22 44.15
C ARG A 114 0.33 -20.61 44.75
N GLU A 115 1.50 -21.22 44.58
CA GLU A 115 1.82 -22.52 45.18
C GLU A 115 1.81 -22.48 46.71
N LEU A 116 2.33 -21.41 47.32
CA LEU A 116 2.30 -21.23 48.77
C LEU A 116 0.87 -21.05 49.29
N LYS A 117 0.04 -20.31 48.55
CA LYS A 117 -1.39 -20.12 48.88
C LYS A 117 -2.19 -21.42 48.74
N GLU A 118 -1.80 -22.31 47.82
CA GLU A 118 -2.41 -23.62 47.64
C GLU A 118 -1.97 -24.63 48.70
N LYS A 119 -0.72 -24.52 49.18
CA LYS A 119 -0.19 -25.31 50.30
C LYS A 119 -0.64 -24.80 51.68
N LEU A 120 -1.26 -23.63 51.75
CA LEU A 120 -1.91 -23.17 52.97
C LEU A 120 -3.22 -23.96 53.14
N PRO A 121 -3.40 -24.74 54.22
CA PRO A 121 -4.71 -25.29 54.51
C PRO A 121 -5.67 -24.11 54.67
N LYS A 122 -6.82 -24.17 53.98
CA LYS A 122 -7.96 -23.30 54.32
C LYS A 122 -8.26 -23.60 55.78
N ASN A 123 -7.81 -22.73 56.70
CA ASN A 123 -8.20 -22.81 58.09
C ASN A 123 -9.65 -22.36 58.15
N GLU A 124 -10.56 -23.28 57.81
CA GLU A 124 -11.96 -23.17 58.17
C GLU A 124 -12.05 -23.26 59.70
N GLY A 125 -12.49 -22.16 60.31
CA GLY A 125 -12.91 -22.10 61.70
C GLY A 125 -11.80 -21.76 62.69
N TYR A 126 -11.94 -20.64 63.40
CA TYR A 126 -12.52 -20.69 64.74
C TYR A 126 -12.88 -19.26 65.21
N LEU A 127 -14.15 -19.13 65.60
CA LEU A 127 -14.85 -18.06 66.32
C LEU A 127 -15.32 -16.84 65.51
#